data_AF-A0A3M8DLC1-F1
#
_entry.id   AF-A0A3M8DLC1-F1
#
_cell.length_a   1.000
_cell.length_b   1.000
_cell.length_c   1.000
_cell.angle_alpha   90.00
_cell.angle_beta   90.00
_cell.angle_gamma   90.00
#
_symmetry.space_group_name_H-M   'P 1'
#
loop_
_entity.id
_entity.type
_entity.pdbx_description
1 polymer ?
#
loop_
_entity_poly.entity_id
_entity_poly.type
_entity_poly.pdbx_seq_one_letter_code
_entity_poly.pdbx_strand_id
1 'polypeptide(L)'
;MIHVYVKRPHEAAFSYEVDGQDELQELVGGEIEVVVDDSLAGISLIVNEDARGVEANNFPITSEGYLDWVYGTCVFVKEDGRSLSDEDLQRINQFLTAKV
;
A
#
# COMPACT_ATOMS: atom_id res chain seq x y z
N MET A 1 -5.42 -17.09 3.15
CA MET A 1 -4.37 -16.20 3.68
C MET A 1 -3.34 -15.84 2.62
N ILE A 2 -3.18 -14.53 2.39
CA ILE A 2 -2.08 -13.95 1.62
C ILE A 2 -1.27 -13.03 2.52
N HIS A 3 0.04 -13.00 2.32
CA HIS A 3 0.95 -12.13 3.07
C HIS A 3 1.03 -10.76 2.39
N VAL A 4 0.69 -9.72 3.14
CA VAL A 4 0.65 -8.33 2.69
C VAL A 4 1.56 -7.46 3.56
N TYR A 5 1.85 -6.26 3.08
CA TYR A 5 2.63 -5.29 3.84
C TYR A 5 1.81 -4.04 4.09
N VAL A 6 1.67 -3.64 5.35
CA VAL A 6 0.79 -2.55 5.75
C VAL A 6 1.62 -1.36 6.16
N LYS A 7 1.29 -0.18 5.64
CA LYS A 7 1.90 1.10 6.03
C LYS A 7 0.81 2.04 6.49
N ARG A 8 0.81 2.37 7.79
CA ARG A 8 -0.04 3.41 8.37
C ARG A 8 0.66 4.77 8.34
N PRO A 9 -0.07 5.90 8.30
CA PRO A 9 0.52 7.23 8.33
C PRO A 9 1.50 7.39 9.50
N HIS A 10 2.70 7.91 9.22
CA HIS A 10 3.75 8.19 10.22
C HIS A 10 4.23 7.00 11.08
N GLU A 11 3.81 5.78 10.78
CA GLU A 11 4.27 4.55 11.42
C GLU A 11 5.19 3.75 10.50
N ALA A 12 6.00 2.85 11.08
CA ALA A 12 6.76 1.88 10.32
C ALA A 12 5.82 0.89 9.62
N ALA A 13 6.21 0.41 8.43
CA ALA A 13 5.47 -0.63 7.77
C ALA A 13 5.67 -1.99 8.46
N PHE A 14 4.66 -2.85 8.41
CA PHE A 14 4.67 -4.16 9.04
C PHE A 14 3.98 -5.21 8.19
N SER A 15 4.39 -6.46 8.38
CA SER A 15 3.80 -7.62 7.73
C SER A 15 2.48 -8.01 8.37
N TYR A 16 1.51 -8.38 7.54
CA TYR A 16 0.20 -8.84 7.98
C TYR A 16 -0.31 -9.97 7.07
N GLU A 17 -1.11 -10.88 7.61
CA GLU A 17 -1.78 -11.93 6.84
C GLU A 17 -3.25 -11.58 6.70
N VAL A 18 -3.79 -11.58 5.47
CA VAL A 18 -5.21 -11.37 5.23
C VAL A 18 -5.86 -12.58 4.60
N ASP A 19 -7.09 -12.90 4.97
CA ASP A 19 -7.83 -14.04 4.42
C ASP A 19 -8.64 -13.72 3.15
N GLY A 20 -8.88 -12.43 2.88
CA GLY A 20 -9.60 -12.01 1.69
C GLY A 20 -9.80 -10.50 1.60
N GLN A 21 -10.69 -10.10 0.69
CA GLN A 21 -10.97 -8.71 0.38
C GLN A 21 -11.61 -7.94 1.55
N ASP A 22 -12.47 -8.59 2.34
CA ASP A 22 -13.17 -7.96 3.47
C ASP A 22 -12.16 -7.42 4.50
N GLU A 23 -11.12 -8.19 4.82
CA GLU A 23 -10.06 -7.74 5.73
C GLU A 23 -9.21 -6.61 5.12
N LEU A 24 -9.03 -6.57 3.80
CA LEU A 24 -8.37 -5.44 3.14
C LEU A 24 -9.20 -4.16 3.28
N GLN A 25 -10.52 -4.23 3.10
CA GLN A 25 -11.44 -3.11 3.30
C GLN A 25 -11.42 -2.62 4.75
N GLU A 26 -11.41 -3.54 5.72
CA GLU A 26 -11.27 -3.19 7.13
C GLU A 26 -9.93 -2.50 7.44
N LEU A 27 -8.83 -2.98 6.84
CA LEU A 27 -7.49 -2.38 7.03
C LEU A 27 -7.39 -0.96 6.47
N VAL A 28 -7.91 -0.71 5.26
CA VAL A 28 -7.91 0.62 4.64
C VAL A 28 -9.04 1.53 5.14
N GLY A 29 -10.00 0.97 5.88
CA GLY A 29 -11.09 1.71 6.52
C GLY A 29 -12.19 2.18 5.57
N GLY A 30 -12.42 1.48 4.45
CA GLY A 30 -13.42 1.89 3.45
C GLY A 30 -13.41 1.07 2.17
N GLU A 31 -13.98 1.65 1.11
CA GLU A 31 -13.94 1.04 -0.21
C GLU A 31 -12.50 0.99 -0.72
N ILE A 32 -12.13 -0.14 -1.31
CA ILE A 32 -10.78 -0.35 -1.81
C ILE A 32 -10.63 0.25 -3.20
N GLU A 33 -9.53 0.97 -3.39
CA GLU A 33 -9.01 1.36 -4.68
C GLU A 33 -7.62 0.75 -4.88
N VAL A 34 -7.31 0.37 -6.12
CA VAL A 34 -6.02 -0.19 -6.50
C VAL A 34 -5.22 0.86 -7.24
N VAL A 35 -4.09 1.23 -6.68
CA VAL A 35 -3.14 2.20 -7.25
C VAL A 35 -1.81 1.50 -7.53
N VAL A 36 -1.07 1.97 -8.53
CA VAL A 36 0.27 1.46 -8.87
C VAL A 36 1.25 2.62 -8.86
N ASP A 37 2.45 2.39 -8.35
CA ASP A 37 3.56 3.34 -8.44
C ASP A 37 4.52 2.92 -9.56
N ASP A 38 4.94 3.88 -10.38
CA ASP A 38 5.82 3.68 -11.53
C ASP A 38 7.17 3.02 -11.16
N SER A 39 7.62 3.21 -9.91
CA SER A 39 8.88 2.66 -9.40
C SER A 39 8.72 1.30 -8.68
N LEU A 40 7.48 0.83 -8.50
CA LEU A 40 7.17 -0.39 -7.73
C LEU A 40 6.48 -1.47 -8.57
N ALA A 41 7.05 -1.78 -9.74
CA ALA A 41 6.50 -2.77 -10.67
C ALA A 41 6.23 -4.15 -10.01
N GLY A 42 5.03 -4.69 -10.28
CA GLY A 42 4.58 -6.00 -9.77
C GLY A 42 3.90 -5.94 -8.40
N ILE A 43 3.78 -4.75 -7.81
CA ILE A 43 3.19 -4.52 -6.49
C ILE A 43 2.12 -3.44 -6.61
N SER A 44 0.89 -3.79 -6.24
CA SER A 44 -0.22 -2.86 -6.14
C SER A 44 -0.33 -2.29 -4.73
N LEU A 45 -0.82 -1.05 -4.66
CA LEU A 45 -1.17 -0.36 -3.44
C LEU A 45 -2.69 -0.38 -3.32
N ILE A 46 -3.20 -1.00 -2.27
CA ILE A 46 -4.60 -0.96 -1.89
C ILE A 46 -4.77 0.21 -0.92
N VAL A 47 -5.63 1.15 -1.30
CA VAL A 47 -5.88 2.39 -0.56
C VAL A 47 -7.39 2.61 -0.44
N ASN A 48 -7.78 3.60 0.35
CA ASN A 48 -9.14 4.12 0.40
C ASN A 48 -9.12 5.56 -0.16
N GLU A 49 -9.75 5.80 -1.31
CA GLU A 49 -9.76 7.13 -1.95
C GLU A 49 -10.48 8.17 -1.07
N ASP A 50 -11.53 7.77 -0.36
CA ASP A 50 -12.31 8.64 0.51
C ASP A 50 -11.47 9.18 1.69
N ALA A 51 -10.33 8.56 1.99
CA ALA A 51 -9.38 9.04 2.99
C ALA A 51 -8.66 10.33 2.52
N ARG A 52 -8.67 10.65 1.22
CA ARG A 52 -7.99 11.83 0.67
C ARG A 52 -8.59 13.12 1.22
N GLY A 53 -7.75 13.90 1.89
CA GLY A 53 -8.14 15.17 2.51
C GLY A 53 -8.96 15.02 3.81
N VAL A 54 -9.16 13.78 4.27
CA VAL A 54 -9.84 13.45 5.54
C VAL A 54 -8.84 12.87 6.54
N GLU A 55 -8.07 11.86 6.11
CA GLU A 55 -7.04 11.23 6.93
C GLU A 55 -5.66 11.90 6.74
N ALA A 56 -4.72 11.53 7.61
CA ALA A 56 -3.33 11.97 7.49
C ALA A 56 -2.69 11.46 6.20
N ASN A 57 -1.82 12.27 5.62
CA ASN A 57 -1.00 11.84 4.49
C ASN A 57 0.00 10.76 4.94
N ASN A 58 0.27 9.80 4.07
CA ASN A 58 1.13 8.68 4.39
C ASN A 58 2.50 8.81 3.70
N PHE A 59 2.54 8.76 2.36
CA PHE A 59 3.73 8.95 1.56
C PHE A 59 3.38 9.37 0.13
N PRO A 60 4.29 10.07 -0.58
CA PRO A 60 4.10 10.40 -1.98
C PRO A 60 4.40 9.20 -2.89
N ILE A 61 3.63 9.09 -3.97
CA ILE A 61 3.79 8.11 -5.05
C ILE A 61 3.94 8.83 -6.39
N THR A 62 4.39 8.11 -7.40
CA THR A 62 4.32 8.56 -8.79
C THR A 62 3.52 7.54 -9.57
N SER A 63 2.39 7.96 -10.12
CA SER A 63 1.49 7.11 -10.90
C SER A 63 1.31 7.74 -12.27
N GLU A 64 1.61 6.99 -13.33
CA GLU A 64 1.51 7.44 -14.72
C GLU A 64 2.32 8.72 -15.01
N GLY A 65 3.46 8.88 -14.33
CA GLY A 65 4.34 10.05 -14.45
C GLY A 65 3.88 11.28 -13.64
N TYR A 66 2.79 11.19 -12.88
CA TYR A 66 2.29 12.28 -12.05
C TYR A 66 2.57 12.04 -10.57
N LEU A 67 2.99 13.09 -9.87
CA LEU A 67 3.16 13.06 -8.42
C LEU A 67 1.80 13.06 -7.74
N ASP A 68 1.60 12.08 -6.86
CA ASP A 68 0.39 11.97 -6.05
C ASP A 68 0.74 11.59 -4.60
N TRP A 69 -0.26 11.59 -3.72
CA TRP A 69 -0.15 11.26 -2.32
C TRP A 69 -1.14 10.18 -1.92
N VAL A 70 -0.63 9.19 -1.19
CA VAL A 70 -1.45 8.21 -0.48
C VAL A 70 -1.86 8.80 0.87
N TYR A 71 -3.14 8.71 1.18
CA TYR A 71 -3.74 9.13 2.45
C TYR A 71 -4.23 7.89 3.21
N GLY A 72 -4.18 7.97 4.55
CA GLY A 72 -4.61 6.86 5.39
C GLY A 72 -3.74 5.60 5.27
N THR A 73 -4.32 4.46 5.64
CA THR A 73 -3.62 3.16 5.59
C THR A 73 -3.46 2.69 4.15
N CYS A 74 -2.24 2.27 3.82
CA CYS A 74 -1.92 1.61 2.54
C CYS A 74 -1.58 0.15 2.79
N VAL A 75 -2.09 -0.74 1.95
CA VAL A 75 -1.71 -2.16 1.95
C VAL A 75 -1.04 -2.49 0.62
N PHE A 76 0.21 -2.93 0.67
CA PHE A 76 0.94 -3.43 -0.49
C PHE A 76 0.57 -4.90 -0.70
N VAL A 77 0.21 -5.23 -1.94
CA VAL A 77 -0.12 -6.59 -2.38
C VAL A 77 0.58 -6.88 -3.70
N LYS A 78 0.80 -8.15 -4.02
CA LYS A 78 1.32 -8.53 -5.33
C LYS A 78 0.22 -8.36 -6.38
N GLU A 79 0.55 -7.81 -7.54
CA GLU A 79 -0.43 -7.57 -8.64
C GLU A 79 -1.15 -8.85 -9.10
N ASP A 80 -0.47 -10.00 -8.99
CA ASP A 80 -1.01 -11.30 -9.37
C ASP A 80 -1.85 -11.98 -8.27
N GLY A 81 -2.10 -11.28 -7.15
CA GLY A 81 -2.90 -11.76 -6.03
C GLY A 81 -2.20 -12.81 -5.14
N ARG A 82 -0.90 -13.10 -5.36
CA ARG A 82 -0.13 -13.99 -4.50
C ARG A 82 0.44 -13.24 -3.29
N SER A 83 0.90 -14.01 -2.30
CA SER A 83 1.64 -13.49 -1.15
C SER A 83 2.92 -12.77 -1.57
N LEU A 84 3.25 -11.68 -0.88
CA LEU A 84 4.54 -11.02 -0.98
C LEU A 84 5.66 -11.93 -0.47
N SER A 85 6.73 -12.02 -1.25
CA SER A 85 7.98 -12.68 -0.87
C SER A 85 8.89 -11.74 -0.06
N ASP A 86 9.92 -12.29 0.59
CA ASP A 86 10.92 -11.49 1.31
C ASP A 86 11.61 -10.45 0.41
N GLU A 87 11.81 -10.78 -0.87
CA GLU A 87 12.37 -9.86 -1.87
C GLU A 87 11.41 -8.68 -2.13
N ASP A 88 10.10 -8.96 -2.24
CA ASP A 88 9.09 -7.92 -2.41
C ASP A 88 9.06 -6.99 -1.19
N LEU A 89 9.13 -7.54 0.03
CA LEU A 89 9.18 -6.77 1.28
C LEU A 89 10.42 -5.87 1.35
N GLN A 90 11.59 -6.36 0.92
CA GLN A 90 12.80 -5.55 0.85
C GLN A 90 12.66 -4.41 -0.16
N ARG A 91 12.09 -4.68 -1.34
CA ARG A 91 11.82 -3.65 -2.36
C ARG A 91 10.87 -2.58 -1.84
N ILE A 92 9.77 -2.97 -1.19
CA ILE A 92 8.82 -2.02 -0.60
C ILE A 92 9.50 -1.18 0.49
N ASN A 93 10.33 -1.79 1.34
CA ASN A 93 11.06 -1.05 2.36
C ASN A 93 12.06 -0.05 1.79
N GLN A 94 12.80 -0.42 0.74
CA GLN A 94 13.69 0.49 0.04
C GLN A 94 12.92 1.66 -0.59
N PHE A 95 11.79 1.35 -1.24
CA PHE A 95 10.89 2.34 -1.80
C PHE A 95 10.41 3.32 -0.72
N LEU A 96 9.86 2.83 0.40
CA LEU A 96 9.37 3.67 1.50
C LEU A 96 10.47 4.51 2.14
N THR A 97 11.67 3.94 2.33
CA THR A 97 12.82 4.65 2.91
C THR A 97 13.24 5.86 2.06
N ALA A 98 13.08 5.78 0.73
CA ALA A 98 13.39 6.88 -0.18
C ALA A 98 12.37 8.03 -0.14
N LYS A 99 11.25 7.87 0.59
CA LYS A 99 10.16 8.86 0.69
C LYS A 99 10.11 9.59 2.04
N VAL A 100 11.01 9.23 2.97
CA VAL A 100 11.15 9.85 4.31
C VAL A 100 12.08 11.04 4.27
#